data_AF-A0A955C462-F1
#
_entry.id   AF-A0A955C462-F1
#
_cell.length_a   1.000
_cell.length_b   1.000
_cell.length_c   1.000
_cell.angle_alpha   90.00
_cell.angle_beta   90.00
_cell.angle_gamma   90.00
#
_symmetry.space_group_name_H-M   'P 1'
#
loop_
_entity.id
_entity.type
_entity.pdbx_description
1 polymer ?
#
loop_
_entity_poly.entity_id
_entity_poly.type
_entity_poly.pdbx_seq_one_letter_code
_entity_poly.pdbx_strand_id
1 'polypeptide(L)' 'MAAPESANRSILVTCGSFTREARSFTDGKPIVLVEGPELWELVQSVKAASSS' A
#
# COMPACT_ATOMS: atom_id res chain seq x y z
N MET A 1 5.39 1.85 -15.58
CA MET A 1 5.40 3.08 -14.76
C MET A 1 6.54 2.94 -13.77
N ALA A 2 7.71 3.53 -14.07
CA ALA A 2 8.84 3.53 -13.15
C ALA A 2 8.56 4.57 -12.05
N ALA A 3 8.86 4.22 -10.79
CA ALA A 3 8.84 5.20 -9.71
C ALA A 3 9.86 6.33 -10.01
N PRO A 4 9.57 7.59 -9.65
CA PRO A 4 10.52 8.68 -9.86
C PRO A 4 11.81 8.40 -9.08
N GLU A 5 12.97 8.63 -9.72
CA GLU A 5 14.31 8.26 -9.23
C GLU A 5 14.73 8.95 -7.92
N SER A 6 13.86 9.77 -7.32
CA SER A 6 14.10 10.54 -6.09
C SER A 6 13.15 10.19 -4.94
N ALA A 7 12.30 9.17 -5.06
CA ALA A 7 11.41 8.79 -3.96
C ALA A 7 12.16 7.94 -2.91
N ASN A 8 12.30 8.45 -1.68
CA ASN A 8 12.82 7.68 -0.54
C ASN A 8 11.98 6.44 -0.22
N ARG A 9 10.68 6.47 -0.57
CA ARG A 9 9.75 5.36 -0.41
C ARG A 9 8.57 5.53 -1.36
N SER A 10 8.02 4.41 -1.84
CA SER A 10 6.74 4.37 -2.57
C SER A 10 5.72 3.55 -1.80
N ILE A 11 4.44 3.93 -1.89
CA ILE A 11 3.32 3.17 -1.34
C ILE A 11 2.37 2.87 -2.51
N LEU A 12 2.11 1.60 -2.78
CA LEU A 12 1.12 1.18 -3.76
C LEU A 12 -0.10 0.65 -3.03
N VAL A 13 -1.27 1.18 -3.40
CA VAL A 13 -2.54 0.86 -2.77
C VAL A 13 -3.45 0.23 -3.81
N THR A 14 -4.15 -0.85 -3.42
CA THR A 14 -5.21 -1.46 -4.22
C THR A 14 -6.37 -1.87 -3.34
N CYS A 15 -7.58 -1.89 -3.90
CA CYS A 15 -8.76 -2.45 -3.23
C CYS A 15 -8.81 -3.99 -3.31
N GLY A 16 -7.96 -4.60 -4.15
CA GLY A 16 -7.86 -6.05 -4.31
C GLY A 16 -6.59 -6.61 -3.66
N SER A 17 -5.93 -7.56 -4.33
CA SER A 17 -4.65 -8.11 -3.90
C SER A 17 -3.61 -7.99 -5.01
N PHE A 18 -2.35 -7.88 -4.63
CA PHE A 18 -1.24 -8.03 -5.56
C PHE A 18 -1.00 -9.51 -5.88
N THR A 19 -0.37 -9.77 -7.02
CA THR A 19 0.07 -11.13 -7.34
C THR A 19 1.30 -11.52 -6.50
N ARG A 20 1.66 -12.80 -6.50
CA ARG A 20 2.87 -13.28 -5.81
C ARG A 20 4.12 -12.64 -6.41
N GLU A 21 4.17 -12.51 -7.73
CA GLU A 21 5.27 -11.91 -8.47
C GLU A 21 5.43 -10.43 -8.12
N ALA A 22 4.33 -9.70 -7.96
CA ALA A 22 4.37 -8.30 -7.54
C ALA A 22 4.92 -8.15 -6.10
N ARG A 23 4.52 -9.02 -5.17
CA ARG A 23 5.10 -9.05 -3.81
C ARG A 23 6.59 -9.36 -3.85
N SER A 24 6.99 -10.40 -4.58
CA SER A 24 8.40 -10.75 -4.73
C SER A 24 9.21 -9.68 -5.44
N PHE A 25 8.62 -8.93 -6.37
CA PHE A 25 9.28 -7.79 -6.99
C PHE A 25 9.58 -6.68 -5.97
N THR A 26 8.75 -6.52 -4.94
CA THR A 26 8.95 -5.48 -3.91
C THR A 26 9.87 -5.88 -2.78
N ASP A 27 10.26 -7.15 -2.67
CA ASP A 27 11.18 -7.62 -1.63
C ASP A 27 12.51 -6.85 -1.64
N GLY A 28 12.87 -6.28 -0.50
CA GLY A 28 14.09 -5.48 -0.33
C GLY A 28 14.05 -4.09 -0.98
N LYS A 29 12.94 -3.68 -1.62
CA LYS A 29 12.77 -2.34 -2.18
C LYS A 29 12.05 -1.44 -1.17
N PRO A 30 12.24 -0.11 -1.21
CA PRO A 30 11.51 0.82 -0.36
C PRO A 30 10.09 1.04 -0.89
N ILE A 31 9.34 -0.06 -1.07
CA ILE A 31 8.00 -0.09 -1.61
C ILE A 31 7.10 -0.78 -0.60
N VAL A 32 6.04 -0.09 -0.18
CA VAL A 32 4.97 -0.64 0.67
C VAL A 32 3.82 -1.03 -0.21
N LEU A 33 3.30 -2.23 0.00
CA LEU A 33 2.07 -2.70 -0.62
C LEU A 33 0.94 -2.64 0.40
N VAL A 34 -0.14 -1.94 0.08
CA VAL A 34 -1.38 -1.92 0.86
C VAL A 34 -2.47 -2.63 0.03
N GLU A 35 -2.98 -3.74 0.55
CA GLU A 35 -4.01 -4.55 -0.09
C GLU A 35 -5.40 -4.26 0.49
N GLY A 36 -6.44 -4.77 -0.16
CA GLY A 36 -7.85 -4.50 0.16
C GLY A 36 -8.22 -4.66 1.63
N PRO A 37 -7.87 -5.77 2.31
CA PRO A 37 -8.16 -5.95 3.73
C PRO A 37 -7.49 -4.89 4.62
N GLU A 38 -6.21 -4.60 4.39
CA GLU A 38 -5.46 -3.58 5.13
C GLU A 38 -6.01 -2.18 4.85
N LEU A 39 -6.32 -1.88 3.59
CA LEU A 39 -6.94 -0.62 3.20
C LEU A 39 -8.29 -0.43 3.89
N TRP A 40 -9.10 -1.48 3.99
CA TRP A 40 -10.38 -1.43 4.68
C TRP A 40 -10.21 -1.09 6.16
N GLU A 41 -9.28 -1.75 6.86
CA GLU A 41 -8.98 -1.47 8.26
C GLU A 41 -8.51 -0.02 8.46
N LEU A 42 -7.62 0.47 7.59
CA LEU A 42 -7.16 1.86 7.61
C LEU A 42 -8.32 2.86 7.43
N VAL A 43 -9.21 2.61 6.48
CA VAL A 43 -10.39 3.46 6.24
C VAL A 43 -11.30 3.47 7.46
N GLN A 44 -11.58 2.32 8.08
CA GLN A 44 -12.42 2.25 9.28
C GLN A 44 -11.77 3.00 10.45
N SER A 45 -10.47 2.86 10.64
CA SER A 45 -9.73 3.57 11.69
C SER A 45 -9.84 5.09 11.53
N VAL A 46 -9.65 5.61 10.32
CA VAL A 46 -9.76 7.06 10.06
C VAL A 46 -11.20 7.54 10.28
N LYS A 47 -12.20 6.79 9.78
CA LYS A 47 -13.61 7.14 9.99
C LYS A 47 -13.98 7.22 11.46
N ALA A 48 -13.53 6.27 12.28
CA ALA A 48 -13.79 6.26 13.71
C ALA A 48 -13.17 7.48 14.41
N ALA A 49 -11.93 7.84 14.05
CA ALA A 49 -11.24 8.99 14.59
C ALA A 49 -11.89 10.34 14.20
N SER A 50 -12.49 10.45 13.02
CA SER A 50 -13.18 11.67 12.57
C SER A 50 -14.57 11.88 13.19
N SER A 51 -15.14 10.85 13.83
CA SER A 51 -16.45 10.93 14.49
C SER A 51 -16.39 11.27 15.98
N SER A 52 -15.19 11.57 16.51
CA SER A 52 -14.93 11.99 17.89
C SER A 52 -14.50 13.46 17.93
#